data_AF-A0A285BY08-F1
#
_entry.id   AF-A0A285BY08-F1
#
_cell.length_a   1.000
_cell.length_b   1.000
_cell.length_c   1.000
_cell.angle_alpha   90.00
_cell.angle_beta   90.00
_cell.angle_gamma   90.00
#
_symmetry.space_group_name_H-M   'P 1'
#
loop_
_entity.id
_entity.type
_entity.pdbx_description
1 polymer ?
#
loop_
_entity_poly.entity_id
_entity_poly.type
_entity_poly.pdbx_seq_one_letter_code
_entity_poly.pdbx_strand_id
1 'polypeptide(L)'
;MTIKIFKQTDVDITINVTGIDVGDITDMSIALESQSGNVYSFTMEAGQITKVGSSINLRIEDDQITDPGTYRLKITATENDNLRGLNPNPDLVLVV
;
A
#
# COMPACT_ATOMS: atom_id res chain seq x y z
N MET A 1 -0.37 10.26 -8.29
CA MET A 1 0.15 9.17 -9.15
C MET A 1 -1.01 8.26 -9.51
N THR A 2 -1.12 7.81 -10.76
CA THR A 2 -2.14 6.84 -11.18
C THR A 2 -1.42 5.57 -11.63
N ILE A 3 -1.68 4.45 -10.96
CA ILE A 3 -1.13 3.13 -11.30
C ILE A 3 -2.18 2.41 -12.13
N LYS A 4 -1.82 1.93 -13.32
CA LYS A 4 -2.72 1.14 -14.18
C LYS A 4 -2.39 -0.33 -14.02
N ILE A 5 -3.37 -1.12 -13.62
CA ILE A 5 -3.28 -2.58 -13.50
C ILE A 5 -4.23 -3.15 -14.53
N PHE A 6 -3.79 -4.15 -15.28
CA PHE A 6 -4.66 -4.91 -16.18
C PHE A 6 -5.20 -6.12 -15.43
N LYS A 7 -6.50 -6.40 -15.58
CA LYS A 7 -7.11 -7.60 -14.97
C LYS A 7 -6.35 -8.85 -15.40
N GLN A 8 -6.32 -9.88 -14.55
CA GLN A 8 -5.73 -11.17 -14.91
C GLN A 8 -4.30 -11.05 -15.44
N THR A 9 -3.51 -10.20 -14.79
CA THR A 9 -2.11 -10.00 -15.10
C THR A 9 -1.34 -9.99 -13.80
N ASP A 10 -0.25 -10.76 -13.73
CA ASP A 10 0.70 -10.64 -12.64
C ASP A 10 1.37 -9.27 -12.71
N VAL A 11 1.29 -8.49 -11.65
CA VAL A 11 1.85 -7.14 -11.59
C VAL A 11 2.62 -6.93 -10.31
N ASP A 12 3.84 -6.41 -10.46
CA ASP A 12 4.62 -5.81 -9.38
C ASP A 12 4.42 -4.29 -9.36
N ILE A 13 3.95 -3.77 -8.24
CA ILE A 13 3.70 -2.35 -8.04
C ILE A 13 4.70 -1.82 -7.02
N THR A 14 5.63 -0.98 -7.49
CA THR A 14 6.50 -0.22 -6.60
C THR A 14 5.79 1.03 -6.10
N ILE A 15 5.59 1.10 -4.79
CA ILE A 15 5.06 2.26 -4.08
C ILE A 15 6.23 2.93 -3.38
N ASN A 16 6.65 4.08 -3.90
CA ASN A 16 7.65 4.92 -3.27
C ASN A 16 6.98 5.74 -2.17
N VAL A 17 7.45 5.58 -0.93
CA VAL A 17 6.97 6.34 0.21
C VAL A 17 8.05 7.30 0.69
N THR A 18 7.62 8.44 1.23
CA THR A 18 8.49 9.44 1.85
C THR A 18 7.94 9.76 3.22
N GLY A 19 8.80 9.99 4.22
CA GLY A 19 8.36 10.24 5.60
C GLY A 19 7.91 8.98 6.34
N ILE A 20 8.38 7.81 5.91
CA ILE A 20 8.28 6.55 6.64
C ILE A 20 9.65 5.91 6.55
N ASP A 21 10.21 5.49 7.68
CA ASP A 21 11.37 4.62 7.66
C ASP A 21 10.90 3.20 7.33
N VAL A 22 10.93 2.86 6.05
CA VAL A 22 10.50 1.55 5.57
C VAL A 22 11.32 0.43 6.25
N GLY A 23 12.54 0.70 6.71
CA GLY A 23 13.35 -0.24 7.48
C GLY A 23 12.67 -0.74 8.75
N ASP A 24 11.86 0.10 9.40
CA ASP A 24 11.24 -0.16 10.71
C ASP A 24 9.86 -0.81 10.64
N ILE A 25 9.29 -0.94 9.43
CA ILE A 25 7.99 -1.60 9.21
C ILE A 25 8.11 -3.08 9.57
N THR A 26 7.38 -3.55 10.57
CA THR A 26 7.37 -4.95 11.00
C THR A 26 6.26 -5.75 10.33
N ASP A 27 5.17 -5.09 9.98
CA ASP A 27 4.05 -5.69 9.25
C ASP A 27 3.36 -4.65 8.37
N MET A 28 2.68 -5.11 7.32
CA MET A 28 1.94 -4.25 6.41
C MET A 28 0.77 -4.98 5.77
N SER A 29 -0.33 -4.25 5.60
CA SER A 29 -1.41 -4.61 4.69
C SER A 29 -1.67 -3.49 3.69
N ILE A 30 -2.01 -3.88 2.47
CA ILE A 30 -2.52 -2.98 1.43
C ILE A 30 -3.92 -3.46 1.05
N ALA A 31 -4.86 -2.54 0.98
CA ALA A 31 -6.20 -2.80 0.48
C ALA A 31 -6.47 -1.95 -0.77
N LEU A 32 -7.09 -2.58 -1.77
CA LEU A 32 -7.64 -1.93 -2.95
C LEU A 32 -9.16 -1.93 -2.85
N GLU A 33 -9.74 -0.74 -2.66
CA GLU A 33 -11.17 -0.55 -2.48
C GLU A 33 -11.79 0.00 -3.78
N SER A 34 -12.73 -0.74 -4.38
CA SER A 34 -13.46 -0.29 -5.56
C SER A 34 -14.56 0.72 -5.19
N GLN A 35 -15.06 1.46 -6.17
CA GLN A 35 -16.26 2.29 -5.98
C GLN A 35 -17.52 1.48 -5.70
N SER A 36 -17.58 0.21 -6.13
CA SER A 36 -18.70 -0.71 -5.86
C SER A 36 -18.66 -1.32 -4.46
N GLY A 37 -17.58 -1.08 -3.69
CA GLY A 37 -17.40 -1.60 -2.34
C GLY A 37 -16.67 -2.95 -2.27
N ASN A 38 -16.15 -3.47 -3.39
CA ASN A 38 -15.27 -4.64 -3.38
C ASN A 38 -13.92 -4.26 -2.78
N VAL A 39 -13.37 -5.13 -1.93
CA VAL A 39 -12.08 -4.93 -1.27
C VAL A 39 -11.18 -6.11 -1.58
N TYR A 40 -10.00 -5.83 -2.13
CA TYR A 40 -8.93 -6.80 -2.34
C TYR A 40 -7.79 -6.51 -1.36
N SER A 41 -7.40 -7.51 -0.58
CA SER A 41 -6.46 -7.35 0.53
C SER A 41 -5.17 -8.13 0.28
N PHE A 42 -4.04 -7.48 0.58
CA PHE A 42 -2.71 -8.03 0.43
C PHE A 42 -1.93 -7.84 1.72
N THR A 43 -1.14 -8.83 2.12
CA THR A 43 -0.37 -8.76 3.37
C THR A 43 1.10 -9.12 3.16
N MET A 44 1.94 -8.56 4.03
CA MET A 44 3.36 -8.92 4.11
C MET A 44 3.52 -10.37 4.59
N GLU A 45 2.71 -10.82 5.54
CA GLU A 45 2.71 -12.20 6.05
C GLU A 45 2.44 -13.23 4.93
N ALA A 46 1.53 -12.93 4.00
CA ALA A 46 1.23 -13.80 2.86
C ALA A 46 2.30 -13.72 1.75
N GLY A 47 3.35 -12.92 1.92
CA GLY A 47 4.44 -12.76 0.94
C GLY A 47 4.11 -11.90 -0.27
N GLN A 48 2.94 -11.24 -0.29
CA GLN A 48 2.51 -10.37 -1.39
C GLN A 48 3.16 -8.99 -1.31
N ILE A 49 3.59 -8.58 -0.12
CA ILE A 49 4.23 -7.29 0.12
C ILE A 49 5.68 -7.54 0.54
N THR A 50 6.60 -6.88 -0.15
CA THR A 50 8.02 -6.81 0.23
C THR A 50 8.45 -5.37 0.38
N LYS A 51 9.56 -5.15 1.08
CA LYS A 51 10.11 -3.82 1.29
C LYS A 51 11.63 -3.83 1.06
N VAL A 52 12.13 -2.84 0.33
CA VAL A 52 13.54 -2.69 -0.01
C VAL A 52 13.93 -1.21 0.01
N GLY A 53 14.87 -0.83 0.87
CA GLY A 53 15.25 0.57 1.03
C GLY A 53 14.06 1.43 1.44
N SER A 54 13.74 2.47 0.67
CA SER A 54 12.56 3.34 0.86
C SER A 54 11.35 2.97 -0.02
N SER A 55 11.35 1.78 -0.61
CA SER A 55 10.30 1.31 -1.50
C SER A 55 9.54 0.12 -0.91
N ILE A 56 8.23 0.12 -1.13
CA ILE A 56 7.35 -1.02 -0.89
C ILE A 56 7.02 -1.62 -2.25
N ASN A 57 7.13 -2.94 -2.40
CA ASN A 57 6.67 -3.64 -3.58
C ASN A 57 5.45 -4.52 -3.22
N LEU A 58 4.38 -4.34 -3.96
CA LEU A 58 3.18 -5.17 -3.90
C LEU A 58 3.11 -6.05 -5.15
N ARG A 59 3.14 -7.36 -4.95
CA ARG A 59 2.87 -8.38 -5.96
C ARG A 59 1.40 -8.74 -5.95
N ILE A 60 0.77 -8.64 -7.11
CA ILE A 60 -0.62 -9.00 -7.36
C ILE A 60 -0.61 -10.09 -8.41
N GLU A 61 -1.11 -11.28 -8.08
CA GLU A 61 -1.28 -12.36 -9.04
C GLU A 61 -2.54 -12.12 -9.90
N ASP A 62 -2.55 -12.72 -11.08
CA ASP A 62 -3.61 -12.57 -12.07
C ASP A 62 -5.04 -12.81 -11.54
N ASP A 63 -5.22 -13.77 -10.65
CA ASP A 63 -6.53 -14.13 -10.12
C ASP A 63 -7.05 -13.22 -8.98
N GLN A 64 -6.22 -12.28 -8.49
CA GLN A 64 -6.53 -11.50 -7.30
C GLN A 64 -7.35 -10.24 -7.59
N ILE A 65 -7.22 -9.64 -8.79
CA ILE A 65 -8.06 -8.51 -9.22
C ILE A 65 -8.80 -8.88 -10.51
N THR A 66 -10.06 -9.27 -10.33
CA THR A 66 -10.91 -9.79 -11.41
C THR A 66 -11.84 -8.73 -12.02
N ASP A 67 -12.15 -7.68 -11.26
CA ASP A 67 -13.02 -6.60 -11.72
C ASP A 67 -12.20 -5.47 -12.36
N PRO A 68 -12.63 -4.93 -13.51
CA PRO A 68 -12.03 -3.71 -14.06
C PRO A 68 -12.54 -2.48 -13.31
N GLY A 69 -11.65 -1.54 -12.97
CA GLY A 69 -12.06 -0.30 -12.31
C GLY A 69 -10.92 0.57 -11.80
N THR A 70 -11.28 1.67 -11.17
CA THR A 70 -10.35 2.48 -10.37
C THR A 70 -10.50 2.12 -8.90
N TYR A 71 -9.38 1.89 -8.24
CA TYR A 71 -9.32 1.48 -6.85
C TYR A 71 -8.66 2.56 -5.99
N ARG A 72 -9.18 2.75 -4.78
CA ARG A 72 -8.49 3.48 -3.73
C ARG A 72 -7.50 2.53 -3.06
N LEU A 73 -6.25 2.96 -2.98
CA LEU A 73 -5.20 2.21 -2.32
C LEU A 73 -5.07 2.71 -0.89
N LYS A 74 -5.24 1.80 0.08
CA LYS A 74 -5.07 2.05 1.51
C LYS A 74 -3.90 1.23 2.01
N ILE A 75 -2.93 1.87 2.65
CA ILE A 75 -1.77 1.22 3.25
C ILE A 75 -1.92 1.32 4.76
N THR A 76 -1.78 0.19 5.44
CA THR A 76 -1.66 0.13 6.90
C THR A 76 -0.34 -0.54 7.22
N ALA A 77 0.51 0.11 8.02
CA ALA A 77 1.80 -0.43 8.42
C ALA A 77 1.90 -0.45 9.95
N THR A 78 2.55 -1.48 10.48
CA THR A 78 3.01 -1.56 11.86
C THR A 78 4.51 -1.32 11.85
N GLU A 79 5.01 -0.54 12.79
CA GLU A 79 6.42 -0.16 12.86
C GLU A 79 6.89 -0.03 14.31
N ASN A 80 8.19 -0.19 14.54
CA ASN A 80 8.81 -0.16 15.88
C ASN A 80 9.03 1.27 16.41
N ASP A 81 7.95 2.06 16.49
CA ASP A 81 7.91 3.39 17.14
C ASP A 81 8.85 4.47 16.56
N ASN A 82 9.25 4.38 15.28
CA ASN A 82 10.06 5.41 14.58
C ASN A 82 9.33 6.03 13.37
N LEU A 83 8.04 6.29 13.55
CA LEU A 83 7.14 6.84 12.54
C LEU A 83 7.44 8.34 12.32
N ARG A 84 8.00 8.70 11.15
CA ARG A 84 8.48 10.07 10.88
C ARG A 84 7.79 10.74 9.69
N GLY A 85 6.57 11.23 9.88
CA GLY A 85 5.94 12.14 8.89
C GLY A 85 4.57 11.71 8.37
N LEU A 86 4.04 10.59 8.84
CA LEU A 86 2.60 10.38 8.88
C LEU A 86 2.15 10.75 10.29
N ASN A 87 1.49 11.89 10.48
CA ASN A 87 0.68 12.02 11.68
C ASN A 87 -0.49 11.03 11.50
N PRO A 88 -0.66 9.99 12.33
CA PRO A 88 -1.81 9.09 12.20
C PRO A 88 -3.14 9.80 12.49
N ASN A 89 -3.13 11.02 13.08
CA ASN A 89 -4.27 11.93 13.27
C ASN A 89 -3.83 13.42 13.27
N PRO A 90 -3.64 14.10 12.12
CA PRO A 90 -3.41 15.54 12.13
C PRO A 90 -4.73 16.29 12.21
N ASP A 91 -5.07 16.78 13.40
CA ASP A 91 -6.23 17.68 13.57
C ASP A 91 -6.01 19.05 12.90
N LEU A 92 -4.75 19.47 12.70
CA LEU A 92 -4.38 20.63 11.88
C LEU A 92 -2.87 20.60 11.56
N VAL A 93 -2.50 20.76 10.28
CA VAL A 93 -1.14 21.13 9.87
C VAL A 93 -1.17 22.57 9.40
N LEU A 94 -0.64 23.49 10.22
CA LEU A 94 -0.41 24.88 9.81
C LEU A 94 1.02 25.00 9.30
N VAL A 95 1.16 25.36 8.03
CA VAL A 95 2.44 25.75 7.43
C VAL A 95 2.47 27.28 7.38
N VAL A 96 3.50 27.88 7.98
CA VAL A 96 3.79 29.32 7.91
C VAL A 96 4.75 29.63 6.76
#